data_AF-A0AAN8CZV7-F1
#
_entry.id   AF-A0AAN8CZV7-F1
#
_cell.length_a   1.000
_cell.length_b   1.000
_cell.length_c   1.000
_cell.angle_alpha   90.00
_cell.angle_beta   90.00
_cell.angle_gamma   90.00
#
_symmetry.space_group_name_H-M   'P 1'
#
loop_
_entity.id
_entity.type
_entity.pdbx_description
1 polymer ?
#
loop_
_entity_poly.entity_id
_entity_poly.type
_entity_poly.pdbx_seq_one_letter_code
_entity_poly.pdbx_strand_id
1 'polypeptide(L)'
;MKGSAEWLPSLWKETFEELLDDDNELDHGDQWTLNFSYTQGDTLTTEERKRGWKTFCHCAFGNLQCPSCSKIWSSAKVTVLFRYRLRGERGVVIMRPFGQACRSCHDDTYARPGFSEEEVERALLRLCAKIRKNCYGEMDDNDVGGEPPHSKNNFKPHESDLCEACSQGICRVKEE
;
A
#
# COMPACT_ATOMS: atom_id res chain seq x y z
N MET A 1 -8.30 -18.54 5.01
CA MET A 1 -7.74 -18.19 6.33
C MET A 1 -8.35 -16.89 6.82
N LYS A 2 -8.61 -16.73 8.12
CA LYS A 2 -9.07 -15.44 8.69
C LYS A 2 -7.86 -14.52 8.82
N GLY A 3 -7.75 -13.49 7.97
CA GLY A 3 -6.75 -12.44 8.16
C GLY A 3 -6.94 -11.78 9.53
N SER A 4 -5.87 -11.55 10.28
CA SER A 4 -5.92 -10.80 11.53
C SER A 4 -6.39 -9.36 11.25
N ALA A 5 -7.15 -8.76 12.17
CA ALA A 5 -7.44 -7.32 12.13
C ALA A 5 -6.28 -6.48 12.68
N GLU A 6 -5.22 -7.14 13.15
CA GLU A 6 -4.04 -6.49 13.71
C GLU A 6 -3.11 -5.98 12.60
N TRP A 7 -2.72 -4.72 12.72
CA TRP A 7 -1.70 -4.12 11.88
C TRP A 7 -0.32 -4.60 12.34
N LEU A 8 0.39 -5.32 11.46
CA LEU A 8 1.70 -5.92 11.74
C LEU A 8 2.78 -5.34 10.81
N PRO A 9 3.52 -4.29 11.23
CA PRO A 9 4.62 -3.74 10.43
C PRO A 9 5.76 -4.72 10.16
N SER A 10 6.00 -5.68 11.06
CA SER A 10 7.05 -6.69 10.88
C SER A 10 6.79 -7.57 9.66
N LEU A 11 5.55 -8.03 9.49
CA LEU A 11 5.13 -8.84 8.34
C LEU A 11 5.53 -8.19 7.01
N TRP A 12 5.24 -6.89 6.85
CA TRP A 12 5.61 -6.16 5.62
C TRP A 12 7.12 -6.06 5.39
N LYS A 13 7.90 -5.91 6.47
CA LYS A 13 9.36 -5.82 6.36
C LYS A 13 9.97 -7.17 6.03
N GLU A 14 9.55 -8.22 6.75
CA GLU A 14 10.02 -9.59 6.58
C GLU A 14 9.69 -10.09 5.17
N THR A 15 8.43 -9.96 4.71
CA THR A 15 8.05 -10.33 3.34
C THR A 15 8.82 -9.50 2.30
N PHE A 16 9.10 -8.22 2.56
CA PHE A 16 9.89 -7.43 1.61
C PHE A 16 11.34 -7.90 1.53
N GLU A 17 11.96 -8.24 2.66
CA GLU A 17 13.32 -8.79 2.71
C GLU A 17 13.38 -10.16 2.01
N GLU A 18 12.42 -11.05 2.24
CA GLU A 18 12.30 -12.35 1.57
C GLU A 18 12.19 -12.20 0.03
N LEU A 19 11.33 -11.29 -0.45
CA LEU A 19 11.21 -11.02 -1.88
C LEU A 19 12.52 -10.52 -2.52
N LEU A 20 13.37 -9.84 -1.76
CA LEU A 20 14.66 -9.33 -2.24
C LEU A 20 15.75 -10.39 -2.18
N ASP A 21 15.86 -11.11 -1.07
CA ASP A 21 16.97 -12.01 -0.78
C ASP A 21 16.75 -13.41 -1.38
N ASP A 22 15.53 -13.94 -1.30
CA ASP A 22 15.22 -15.30 -1.74
C ASP A 22 14.72 -15.31 -3.20
N ASP A 23 13.76 -14.45 -3.53
CA ASP A 23 13.13 -14.41 -4.86
C ASP A 23 13.88 -13.52 -5.87
N ASN A 24 14.87 -12.74 -5.40
CA ASN A 24 15.68 -11.85 -6.24
C ASN A 24 14.83 -10.85 -7.06
N GLU A 25 13.71 -10.37 -6.49
CA GLU A 25 12.79 -9.47 -7.20
C GLU A 25 13.45 -8.14 -7.61
N LEU A 26 14.58 -7.75 -7.01
CA LEU A 26 15.38 -6.58 -7.41
C LEU A 26 16.87 -6.95 -7.57
N ASP A 27 17.17 -7.90 -8.46
CA ASP A 27 18.54 -8.37 -8.77
C ASP A 27 19.41 -7.37 -9.56
N HIS A 28 19.63 -6.19 -8.97
CA HIS A 28 20.48 -5.13 -9.55
C HIS A 28 21.71 -4.83 -8.69
N GLY A 29 21.94 -5.60 -7.63
CA GLY A 29 23.04 -5.39 -6.67
C GLY A 29 22.84 -4.19 -5.72
N ASP A 30 21.68 -3.55 -5.75
CA ASP A 30 21.36 -2.41 -4.90
C ASP A 30 20.67 -2.84 -3.59
N GLN A 31 20.97 -2.12 -2.51
CA GLN A 31 20.32 -2.37 -1.23
C GLN A 31 19.01 -1.59 -1.12
N TRP A 32 17.91 -2.29 -0.91
CA TRP A 32 16.59 -1.71 -0.69
C TRP A 32 16.14 -1.83 0.76
N THR A 33 15.45 -0.79 1.27
CA THR A 33 14.89 -0.79 2.63
C THR A 33 13.45 -0.33 2.64
N LEU A 34 12.61 -1.00 3.43
CA LEU A 34 11.21 -0.62 3.65
C LEU A 34 11.02 0.06 5.01
N ASN A 35 10.52 1.28 4.98
CA ASN A 35 10.23 2.11 6.15
C ASN A 35 8.75 2.52 6.17
N PHE A 36 8.27 2.97 7.33
CA PHE A 36 6.88 3.40 7.51
C PHE A 36 6.82 4.86 7.89
N SER A 37 5.84 5.59 7.35
CA SER A 37 5.57 6.96 7.78
C SER A 37 4.09 7.31 7.64
N TYR A 38 3.45 7.69 8.74
CA TYR A 38 2.01 8.00 8.79
C TYR A 38 1.65 9.43 8.37
N THR A 39 2.64 10.24 8.00
CA THR A 39 2.46 11.65 7.63
C THR A 39 2.58 11.92 6.13
N GLN A 40 2.96 10.90 5.34
CA GLN A 40 3.26 11.09 3.92
C GLN A 40 1.98 11.08 3.08
N GLY A 41 1.79 12.08 2.22
CA GLY A 41 0.73 12.09 1.18
C GLY A 41 1.21 11.49 -0.14
N ASP A 42 0.40 11.44 -1.18
CA ASP A 42 0.84 10.95 -2.50
C ASP A 42 1.54 12.04 -3.34
N THR A 43 1.34 13.31 -2.99
CA THR A 43 1.85 14.43 -3.78
C THR A 43 3.32 14.69 -3.48
N LEU A 44 4.16 14.59 -4.52
CA LEU A 44 5.57 14.95 -4.45
C LEU A 44 5.80 16.38 -4.96
N THR A 45 6.56 17.15 -4.21
CA THR A 45 7.07 18.47 -4.63
C THR A 45 8.01 18.34 -5.83
N THR A 46 8.21 19.43 -6.58
CA THR A 46 9.16 19.49 -7.70
C THR A 46 10.57 19.07 -7.28
N GLU A 47 11.01 19.48 -6.09
CA GLU A 47 12.32 19.13 -5.56
C GLU A 47 12.41 17.65 -5.19
N GLU A 48 11.37 17.04 -4.63
CA GLU A 48 11.35 15.59 -4.39
C GLU A 48 11.43 14.79 -5.69
N ARG A 49 10.69 15.20 -6.73
CA ARG A 49 10.74 14.56 -8.05
C ARG A 49 12.13 14.66 -8.67
N LYS A 50 12.76 15.84 -8.65
CA LYS A 50 14.16 16.03 -9.08
C LYS A 50 15.13 15.15 -8.30
N ARG A 51 14.82 14.86 -7.03
CA ARG A 51 15.62 13.97 -6.18
C ARG A 51 15.37 12.48 -6.45
N GLY A 52 14.53 12.14 -7.43
CA GLY A 52 14.24 10.78 -7.88
C GLY A 52 13.08 10.09 -7.16
N TRP A 53 12.34 10.82 -6.31
CA TRP A 53 11.17 10.27 -5.63
C TRP A 53 10.03 9.97 -6.61
N LYS A 54 9.38 8.84 -6.37
CA LYS A 54 8.22 8.35 -7.10
C LYS A 54 7.18 7.85 -6.11
N THR A 55 5.93 7.75 -6.56
CA THR A 55 4.82 7.25 -5.74
C THR A 55 4.04 6.17 -6.46
N PHE A 56 3.58 5.19 -5.71
CA PHE A 56 2.70 4.13 -6.16
C PHE A 56 1.63 3.89 -5.09
N CYS A 57 0.37 3.81 -5.51
CA CYS A 57 -0.74 3.44 -4.62
C CYS A 57 -1.25 2.07 -5.03
N HIS A 58 -1.53 1.22 -4.04
CA HIS A 58 -2.10 -0.11 -4.20
C HIS A 58 -3.39 -0.20 -3.37
N CYS A 59 -4.40 -0.90 -3.88
CA CYS A 59 -5.60 -1.24 -3.14
C CYS A 59 -5.52 -2.72 -2.74
N ALA A 60 -5.59 -2.97 -1.44
CA ALA A 60 -5.59 -4.32 -0.88
C ALA A 60 -6.84 -4.57 -0.03
N PHE A 61 -7.17 -5.84 0.15
CA PHE A 61 -8.15 -6.28 1.13
C PHE A 61 -7.54 -6.20 2.53
N GLY A 62 -8.28 -5.64 3.49
CA GLY A 62 -7.84 -5.56 4.87
C GLY A 62 -8.99 -5.67 5.86
N ASN A 63 -8.68 -6.16 7.05
CA ASN A 63 -9.59 -6.18 8.19
C ASN A 63 -9.24 -5.03 9.13
N LEU A 64 -10.23 -4.28 9.58
CA LEU A 64 -10.03 -3.17 10.48
C LEU A 64 -10.77 -3.41 11.79
N GLN A 65 -10.18 -2.98 12.89
CA GLN A 65 -10.77 -3.01 14.22
C GLN A 65 -10.86 -1.59 14.78
N CYS A 66 -12.06 -1.15 15.14
CA CYS A 66 -12.25 0.15 15.78
C CYS A 66 -11.55 0.14 17.15
N PRO A 67 -10.67 1.12 17.44
CA PRO A 67 -10.02 1.21 18.74
C PRO A 67 -11.00 1.56 19.88
N SER A 68 -12.11 2.22 19.57
CA SER A 68 -13.09 2.72 20.55
C SER A 68 -14.12 1.67 20.95
N CYS A 69 -14.73 0.96 19.99
CA CYS A 69 -15.80 -0.01 20.24
C CYS A 69 -15.43 -1.46 19.94
N SER A 70 -14.18 -1.74 19.54
CA SER A 70 -13.67 -3.08 19.19
C SER A 70 -14.43 -3.79 18.07
N LYS A 71 -15.31 -3.08 17.34
CA LYS A 71 -16.03 -3.64 16.19
C LYS A 71 -15.02 -3.91 15.08
N ILE A 72 -15.14 -5.10 14.47
CA ILE A 72 -14.31 -5.52 13.34
C ILE A 72 -15.14 -5.46 12.07
N TRP A 73 -14.55 -4.97 10.98
CA TRP A 73 -15.11 -5.05 9.64
C TRP A 73 -14.02 -5.31 8.61
N SER A 74 -14.41 -5.94 7.52
CA SER A 74 -13.53 -6.16 6.36
C SER A 74 -13.76 -5.07 5.32
N SER A 75 -12.70 -4.69 4.64
CA SER A 75 -12.72 -3.73 3.55
C SER A 75 -11.96 -4.28 2.36
N ALA A 76 -12.63 -4.40 1.21
CA ALA A 76 -11.98 -4.82 -0.03
C ALA A 76 -11.14 -3.71 -0.68
N LYS A 77 -11.09 -2.53 -0.07
CA LYS A 77 -10.38 -1.35 -0.58
C LYS A 77 -9.74 -0.59 0.56
N VAL A 78 -8.56 -1.06 0.95
CA VAL A 78 -7.63 -0.34 1.81
C VAL A 78 -6.51 0.20 0.93
N THR A 79 -6.33 1.52 0.91
CA THR A 79 -5.25 2.14 0.14
C THR A 79 -3.93 2.01 0.90
N VAL A 80 -2.88 1.58 0.20
CA VAL A 80 -1.50 1.57 0.67
C VAL A 80 -0.69 2.44 -0.29
N LEU A 81 -0.07 3.49 0.25
CA LEU A 81 0.82 4.36 -0.49
C LEU A 81 2.26 3.94 -0.26
N PHE A 82 3.01 3.85 -1.35
CA PHE A 82 4.45 3.69 -1.39
C PHE A 82 5.08 4.93 -2.01
N ARG A 83 5.99 5.57 -1.29
CA ARG A 83 6.96 6.52 -1.84
C ARG A 83 8.29 5.80 -1.95
N TYR A 84 8.95 5.87 -3.10
CA TYR A 84 10.22 5.18 -3.27
C TYR A 84 11.18 5.97 -4.14
N ARG A 85 12.47 5.70 -3.97
CA ARG A 85 13.54 6.21 -4.82
C ARG A 85 14.76 5.30 -4.76
N LEU A 86 15.56 5.39 -5.81
CA LEU A 86 16.92 4.85 -5.86
C LEU A 86 17.91 6.01 -5.96
N ARG A 87 18.99 5.98 -5.17
CA ARG A 87 20.09 6.96 -5.23
C ARG A 87 21.43 6.26 -5.09
N GLY A 88 22.21 6.26 -6.18
CA GLY A 88 23.37 5.37 -6.26
C GLY A 88 22.89 3.93 -6.03
N GLU A 89 23.59 3.20 -5.17
CA GLU A 89 23.31 1.78 -4.90
C GLU A 89 22.33 1.56 -3.72
N ARG A 90 21.59 2.61 -3.33
CA ARG A 90 20.70 2.57 -2.16
C ARG A 90 19.28 2.99 -2.51
N GLY A 91 18.39 2.02 -2.43
CA GLY A 91 16.95 2.16 -2.57
C GLY A 91 16.25 2.36 -1.22
N VAL A 92 15.25 3.24 -1.20
CA VAL A 92 14.41 3.48 -0.03
C VAL A 92 12.96 3.47 -0.45
N VAL A 93 12.14 2.70 0.27
CA VAL A 93 10.68 2.72 0.23
C VAL A 93 10.16 3.25 1.56
N ILE A 94 9.18 4.15 1.49
CA ILE A 94 8.40 4.64 2.61
C ILE A 94 6.94 4.29 2.33
N MET A 95 6.37 3.45 3.17
CA MET A 95 4.99 2.99 3.07
C MET A 95 4.08 3.70 4.08
N ARG A 96 2.83 3.92 3.68
CA ARG A 96 1.72 4.35 4.54
C ARG A 96 0.45 3.56 4.22
N PRO A 97 -0.03 2.71 5.13
CA PRO A 97 -1.40 2.18 5.04
C PRO A 97 -2.40 3.24 5.52
N PHE A 98 -3.50 3.41 4.77
CA PHE A 98 -4.61 4.28 5.15
C PHE A 98 -5.69 3.49 5.88
N GLY A 99 -6.26 4.09 6.93
CA GLY A 99 -7.32 3.51 7.73
C GLY A 99 -8.74 3.84 7.27
N GLN A 100 -9.72 3.34 8.03
CA GLN A 100 -11.13 3.69 7.87
C GLN A 100 -11.76 4.07 9.21
N ALA A 101 -12.63 5.08 9.21
CA ALA A 101 -13.36 5.53 10.39
C ALA A 101 -14.46 4.54 10.74
N CYS A 102 -14.80 4.44 12.03
CA CYS A 102 -15.85 3.54 12.47
C CYS A 102 -17.22 4.15 12.20
N ARG A 103 -18.07 3.43 11.46
CA ARG A 103 -19.46 3.87 11.19
C ARG A 103 -20.27 4.12 12.46
N SER A 104 -19.97 3.40 13.55
CA SER A 104 -20.77 3.44 14.77
C SER A 104 -20.30 4.50 15.78
N CYS A 105 -19.04 4.92 15.72
CA CYS A 105 -18.47 5.78 16.75
C CYS A 105 -18.38 7.25 16.34
N HIS A 106 -18.56 7.59 15.06
CA HIS A 106 -18.42 8.96 14.52
C HIS A 106 -17.19 9.68 15.09
N ASP A 107 -16.12 8.92 15.33
CA ASP A 107 -14.87 9.38 15.91
C ASP A 107 -13.93 9.86 14.81
N ASP A 108 -13.18 10.93 15.09
CA ASP A 108 -12.15 11.48 14.18
C ASP A 108 -10.91 10.57 14.08
N THR A 109 -11.02 9.30 14.47
CA THR A 109 -9.92 8.33 14.50
C THR A 109 -10.11 7.24 13.46
N TYR A 110 -9.09 7.05 12.63
CA TYR A 110 -9.07 5.97 11.65
C TYR A 110 -8.53 4.67 12.26
N ALA A 111 -9.28 3.58 12.12
CA ALA A 111 -8.81 2.25 12.46
C ALA A 111 -7.70 1.83 11.49
N ARG A 112 -6.64 1.19 12.01
CA ARG A 112 -5.57 0.66 11.15
C ARG A 112 -5.99 -0.68 10.53
N PRO A 113 -5.60 -0.94 9.28
CA PRO A 113 -5.89 -2.20 8.62
C PRO A 113 -4.88 -3.28 9.01
N GLY A 114 -5.36 -4.47 9.30
CA GLY A 114 -4.61 -5.72 9.25
C GLY A 114 -4.75 -6.38 7.88
N PHE A 115 -3.67 -6.97 7.39
CA PHE A 115 -3.58 -7.62 6.09
C PHE A 115 -3.22 -9.10 6.27
N SER A 116 -3.69 -9.96 5.36
CA SER A 116 -3.13 -11.31 5.24
C SER A 116 -1.81 -11.27 4.50
N GLU A 117 -0.96 -12.26 4.75
CA GLU A 117 0.33 -12.46 4.07
C GLU A 117 0.21 -12.39 2.54
N GLU A 118 -0.79 -13.07 1.95
CA GLU A 118 -1.05 -13.02 0.51
C GLU A 118 -1.33 -11.58 -0.03
N GLU A 119 -1.99 -10.73 0.77
CA GLU A 119 -2.26 -9.35 0.36
C GLU A 119 -0.99 -8.49 0.47
N VAL A 120 -0.16 -8.75 1.49
CA VAL A 120 1.14 -8.10 1.68
C VAL A 120 2.09 -8.44 0.53
N GLU A 121 2.26 -9.74 0.24
CA GLU A 121 3.11 -10.24 -0.84
C GLU A 121 2.67 -9.65 -2.18
N ARG A 122 1.37 -9.70 -2.49
CA ARG A 122 0.84 -9.14 -3.75
C ARG A 122 1.11 -7.63 -3.89
N ALA A 123 0.95 -6.88 -2.80
CA ALA A 123 1.22 -5.45 -2.79
C ALA A 123 2.72 -5.15 -3.04
N LEU A 124 3.60 -5.93 -2.41
CA LEU A 124 5.05 -5.78 -2.52
C LEU A 124 5.57 -6.23 -3.88
N LEU A 125 5.08 -7.33 -4.47
CA LEU A 125 5.41 -7.74 -5.84
C LEU A 125 5.05 -6.64 -6.85
N ARG A 126 3.88 -6.00 -6.69
CA ARG A 126 3.49 -4.85 -7.51
C ARG A 126 4.41 -3.65 -7.32
N LEU A 127 4.86 -3.40 -6.10
CA LEU A 127 5.85 -2.37 -5.81
C LEU A 127 7.19 -2.69 -6.50
N CYS A 128 7.71 -3.92 -6.38
CA CYS A 128 8.95 -4.35 -7.03
C CYS A 128 8.87 -4.17 -8.54
N ALA A 129 7.76 -4.57 -9.17
CA ALA A 129 7.54 -4.31 -10.61
C ALA A 129 7.59 -2.81 -10.94
N LYS A 130 7.01 -1.93 -10.11
CA LYS A 130 7.12 -0.48 -10.31
C LYS A 130 8.53 0.06 -10.07
N ILE A 131 9.31 -0.54 -9.18
CA ILE A 131 10.72 -0.20 -8.97
C ILE A 131 11.55 -0.62 -10.19
N ARG A 132 11.45 -1.88 -10.65
CA ARG A 132 12.08 -2.39 -11.89
C ARG A 132 11.84 -1.47 -13.08
N LYS A 133 10.58 -1.16 -13.34
CA LYS A 133 10.19 -0.24 -14.42
C LYS A 133 10.76 1.17 -14.25
N ASN A 134 10.56 1.79 -13.09
CA ASN A 134 10.79 3.23 -12.95
C ASN A 134 12.20 3.61 -12.48
N CYS A 135 12.95 2.68 -11.87
CA CYS A 135 14.31 2.92 -11.38
C CYS A 135 15.37 2.25 -12.28
N TYR A 136 15.06 1.07 -12.84
CA TYR A 136 16.01 0.31 -13.66
C TYR A 136 15.68 0.33 -15.16
N GLY A 137 14.51 0.85 -15.54
CA GLY A 137 14.12 0.99 -16.94
C GLY A 137 13.74 -0.33 -17.60
N GLU A 138 13.45 -1.37 -16.81
CA GLU A 138 12.95 -2.63 -17.34
C GLU A 138 11.61 -2.42 -18.06
N MET A 139 11.48 -3.05 -19.24
CA MET A 139 10.23 -3.02 -19.99
C MET A 139 9.22 -3.95 -19.32
N ASP A 140 8.11 -3.36 -18.88
CA ASP A 140 7.00 -4.11 -18.31
C ASP A 140 6.04 -4.52 -19.44
N ASP A 141 6.22 -5.71 -20.00
CA ASP A 141 5.29 -6.31 -20.97
C ASP A 141 3.89 -6.57 -20.37
N ASN A 142 3.73 -6.41 -19.05
CA ASN A 142 2.49 -6.61 -18.31
C ASN A 142 1.91 -5.30 -17.71
N ASP A 143 2.24 -4.13 -18.27
CA ASP A 143 1.56 -2.87 -17.94
C ASP A 143 0.13 -2.82 -18.54
N VAL A 144 -0.66 -3.86 -18.27
CA VAL A 144 -2.12 -3.78 -18.36
C VAL A 144 -2.54 -2.91 -17.18
N GLY A 145 -2.58 -1.60 -17.44
CA GLY A 145 -2.95 -0.58 -16.49
C GLY A 145 -4.30 -0.89 -15.84
N GLY A 146 -4.25 -1.17 -14.54
CA GLY A 146 -5.42 -1.38 -13.71
C GLY A 146 -5.21 -2.56 -12.77
N GLU A 147 -5.29 -2.30 -11.46
CA GLU A 147 -5.46 -3.38 -10.50
C GLU A 147 -6.72 -4.15 -10.92
N PRO A 148 -6.67 -5.49 -11.09
CA PRO A 148 -7.89 -6.25 -11.29
C PRO A 148 -8.77 -5.93 -10.08
N PRO A 149 -10.01 -5.43 -10.28
CA PRO A 149 -10.88 -5.16 -9.16
C PRO A 149 -11.02 -6.46 -8.38
N HIS A 150 -10.79 -6.44 -7.06
CA HIS A 150 -11.23 -7.53 -6.19
C HIS A 150 -12.66 -7.88 -6.63
N SER A 151 -12.90 -9.13 -7.03
CA SER A 151 -14.12 -9.59 -7.68
C SER A 151 -15.34 -8.86 -7.12
N LYS A 152 -15.93 -7.97 -7.95
CA LYS A 152 -16.96 -6.98 -7.57
C LYS A 152 -18.24 -7.60 -7.00
N ASN A 153 -18.35 -8.93 -6.95
CA ASN A 153 -19.62 -9.61 -6.76
C ASN A 153 -20.05 -9.77 -5.30
N ASN A 154 -19.17 -9.55 -4.31
CA ASN A 154 -19.49 -9.86 -2.90
C ASN A 154 -19.21 -8.74 -1.88
N PHE A 155 -18.69 -7.58 -2.28
CA PHE A 155 -18.33 -6.52 -1.34
C PHE A 155 -19.22 -5.29 -1.48
N LYS A 156 -19.54 -4.69 -0.33
CA LYS A 156 -20.29 -3.42 -0.27
C LYS A 156 -19.55 -2.33 -1.06
N PRO A 157 -20.28 -1.33 -1.59
CA PRO A 157 -19.67 -0.17 -2.24
C PRO A 157 -18.65 0.50 -1.30
N HIS A 158 -17.64 1.12 -1.89
CA HIS A 158 -16.61 1.83 -1.15
C HIS A 158 -17.23 3.03 -0.43
N GLU A 159 -17.07 3.10 0.90
CA GLU A 159 -17.59 4.20 1.71
C GLU A 159 -16.53 5.30 1.80
N SER A 160 -16.51 6.18 0.78
CA SER A 160 -15.55 7.27 0.65
C SER A 160 -15.51 8.17 1.87
N ASP A 161 -16.66 8.43 2.52
CA ASP A 161 -16.76 9.28 3.71
C ASP A 161 -15.99 8.72 4.93
N LEU A 162 -15.82 7.40 5.00
CA LEU A 162 -15.10 6.74 6.08
C LEU A 162 -13.64 6.45 5.73
N CYS A 163 -13.22 6.67 4.49
CA CYS A 163 -11.88 6.30 4.01
C CYS A 163 -10.86 7.42 4.26
N GLU A 164 -9.78 7.14 5.00
CA GLU A 164 -8.70 8.11 5.27
C GLU A 164 -8.01 8.58 3.97
N ALA A 165 -7.93 7.71 2.96
CA ALA A 165 -7.34 8.07 1.68
C ALA A 165 -8.27 8.98 0.85
N CYS A 166 -9.59 8.79 0.93
CA CYS A 166 -10.55 9.64 0.23
C CYS A 166 -10.60 11.05 0.84
N SER A 167 -10.57 11.16 2.18
CA SER A 167 -10.53 12.47 2.85
C SER A 167 -9.28 13.29 2.51
N GLN A 168 -8.20 12.62 2.08
CA GLN A 168 -6.95 13.25 1.61
C GLN A 168 -6.85 13.35 0.07
N GLY A 169 -7.86 12.90 -0.69
CA GLY A 169 -7.84 12.90 -2.16
C GLY A 169 -6.84 11.92 -2.80
N ILE A 170 -6.33 10.95 -2.04
CA ILE A 170 -5.30 9.98 -2.46
C ILE A 170 -5.92 8.72 -3.07
N CYS A 171 -7.15 8.40 -2.67
CA CYS A 171 -7.80 7.17 -3.12
C CYS A 171 -8.06 7.23 -4.63
N ARG A 172 -7.39 6.37 -5.40
CA ARG A 172 -7.49 6.33 -6.87
C ARG A 172 -8.67 5.50 -7.35
N VAL A 173 -9.78 5.53 -6.62
CA VAL A 173 -11.02 4.92 -7.10
C VAL A 173 -11.47 5.76 -8.29
N LYS A 174 -11.34 5.23 -9.51
CA LYS A 174 -12.23 5.68 -10.57
C LYS A 174 -13.63 5.26 -10.12
N GLU A 175 -14.40 6.22 -9.64
CA GLU A 175 -15.85 6.11 -9.64
C GLU A 175 -16.26 6.05 -11.12
N GLU A 176 -16.50 4.84 -11.62
CA GLU A 176 -17.24 4.60 -12.86
C GLU A 176 -18.62 4.05 -12.50
#